data_AF-A0A9N9QQP6-F1
#
_entry.id   AF-A0A9N9QQP6-F1
#
_cell.length_a   1.000
_cell.length_b   1.000
_cell.length_c   1.000
_cell.angle_alpha   90.00
_cell.angle_beta   90.00
_cell.angle_gamma   90.00
#
_symmetry.space_group_name_H-M   'P 1'
#
loop_
_entity.id
_entity.type
_entity.pdbx_description
1 polymer ?
#
loop_
_entity_poly.entity_id
_entity_poly.type
_entity_poly.pdbx_seq_one_letter_code
_entity_poly.pdbx_strand_id
1 'polypeptide(L)'
;MMREKTVMTLDSRYVTQIKNAYYYVNPPELVTVAQKERPIMHQFIRKLSYQELQKNNTDKIMCLISKLDWTNKDISIYTTKCLTGAHNMKYFNIRCLASLLSGLVGYQEEIGTKVVDGVFENIRLGMEVNSPKFNQRRMAQIKYLGELYNYRMVESANVFKALYS
;
A
#
# COMPACT_ATOMS: atom_id res chain seq x y z
N MET A 1 20.40 -19.80 -30.15
CA MET A 1 19.49 -18.65 -29.94
C MET A 1 20.12 -17.48 -29.17
N MET A 2 20.42 -17.58 -27.87
CA MET A 2 20.97 -16.42 -27.12
C MET A 2 22.38 -15.99 -27.56
N ARG A 3 23.16 -16.93 -28.11
CA ARG A 3 24.47 -16.66 -28.73
C ARG A 3 24.36 -15.88 -30.05
N GLU A 4 23.35 -16.15 -30.88
CA GLU A 4 23.13 -15.39 -32.13
C GLU A 4 22.65 -13.97 -31.86
N LYS A 5 21.82 -13.79 -30.82
CA LYS A 5 21.42 -12.46 -30.33
C LYS A 5 22.61 -11.59 -29.91
N THR A 6 23.68 -12.18 -29.37
CA THR A 6 24.84 -11.44 -28.85
C THR A 6 25.92 -11.21 -29.90
N VAL A 7 25.97 -12.05 -30.94
CA VAL A 7 26.98 -11.98 -32.00
C VAL A 7 26.48 -11.19 -33.22
N MET A 8 25.16 -11.16 -33.49
CA MET A 8 24.59 -10.45 -34.63
C MET A 8 23.92 -9.13 -34.20
N THR A 9 24.23 -8.03 -34.89
CA THR A 9 23.52 -6.75 -34.74
C THR A 9 22.16 -6.83 -35.42
N LEU A 10 21.18 -7.37 -34.71
CA LEU A 10 19.80 -7.52 -35.16
C LEU A 10 18.92 -6.33 -34.72
N ASP A 11 17.92 -5.96 -35.51
CA ASP A 11 16.92 -4.96 -35.13
C ASP A 11 16.17 -5.40 -33.85
N SER A 12 15.78 -4.42 -33.03
CA SER A 12 15.17 -4.58 -31.70
C SER A 12 13.94 -5.51 -31.71
N ARG A 13 13.19 -5.52 -32.82
CA ARG A 13 12.03 -6.40 -33.02
C ARG A 13 12.43 -7.87 -33.06
N TYR A 14 13.45 -8.22 -33.86
CA TYR A 14 13.93 -9.60 -33.98
C TYR A 14 14.58 -10.08 -32.67
N VAL A 15 15.31 -9.19 -31.99
CA VAL A 15 15.86 -9.47 -30.66
C VAL A 15 14.76 -9.84 -29.66
N THR A 16 13.61 -9.16 -29.72
CA THR A 16 12.46 -9.41 -28.86
C THR A 16 11.76 -10.73 -29.21
N GLN A 17 11.57 -11.02 -30.50
CA GLN A 17 10.97 -12.28 -30.96
C GLN A 17 11.80 -13.51 -30.56
N ILE A 18 13.13 -13.46 -30.74
CA ILE A 18 14.04 -14.54 -30.32
C ILE A 18 13.98 -14.74 -28.80
N LYS A 19 13.90 -13.64 -28.02
CA LYS A 19 13.79 -13.70 -26.56
C LYS A 19 12.48 -14.35 -26.11
N ASN A 20 11.37 -14.01 -26.77
CA ASN A 20 10.06 -14.59 -26.47
C ASN A 20 10.01 -16.09 -26.81
N ALA A 21 10.53 -16.49 -27.99
CA ALA A 21 10.61 -17.90 -28.38
C ALA A 21 11.50 -18.71 -27.42
N TYR A 22 12.62 -18.13 -26.97
CA TYR A 22 13.50 -18.76 -25.99
C TYR A 22 12.79 -18.97 -24.63
N TYR A 23 12.09 -17.97 -24.11
CA TYR A 23 11.34 -18.09 -22.86
C TYR A 23 10.06 -18.93 -22.97
N TYR A 24 9.57 -19.21 -24.18
CA TYR A 24 8.47 -20.13 -24.37
C TYR A 24 8.89 -21.59 -24.11
N VAL A 25 10.11 -21.95 -24.52
CA VAL A 25 10.66 -23.31 -24.36
C VAL A 25 11.41 -23.48 -23.05
N ASN A 26 12.10 -22.43 -22.60
CA ASN A 26 12.78 -22.39 -21.30
C ASN A 26 12.28 -21.17 -20.52
N PRO A 27 11.07 -21.25 -19.93
CA PRO A 27 10.57 -20.17 -19.10
C PRO A 27 11.60 -19.87 -18.01
N PRO A 28 11.93 -18.58 -17.79
CA PRO A 28 12.84 -18.23 -16.71
C PRO A 28 12.28 -18.82 -15.42
N GLU A 29 13.16 -19.35 -14.57
CA GLU A 29 12.77 -19.84 -13.25
C GLU A 29 11.89 -18.78 -12.62
N LEU A 30 10.61 -19.10 -12.43
CA LEU A 30 9.70 -18.23 -11.73
C LEU A 30 10.31 -18.10 -10.35
N VAL A 31 10.91 -16.95 -10.07
CA VAL A 31 11.36 -16.62 -8.72
C VAL A 31 10.10 -16.70 -7.89
N THR A 32 9.91 -17.82 -7.20
CA THR A 32 8.80 -18.03 -6.30
C THR A 32 8.95 -16.93 -5.29
N VAL A 33 8.10 -15.90 -5.41
CA VAL A 33 8.14 -14.77 -4.49
C VAL A 33 7.90 -15.38 -3.12
N ALA A 34 8.97 -15.45 -2.31
CA ALA A 34 8.93 -16.10 -1.01
C ALA A 34 7.75 -15.51 -0.23
N GLN A 35 6.72 -16.33 -0.01
CA GLN A 35 5.58 -15.89 0.77
C GLN A 35 6.07 -15.75 2.21
N LYS A 36 6.17 -14.51 2.67
CA LYS A 36 6.51 -14.24 4.07
C LYS A 36 5.49 -14.96 4.94
N GLU A 37 5.93 -15.92 5.75
CA GLU A 37 5.10 -16.54 6.77
C GLU A 37 4.60 -15.46 7.72
N ARG A 38 3.30 -15.46 7.99
CA ARG A 38 2.64 -14.46 8.83
C ARG A 38 1.71 -15.15 9.80
N PRO A 39 1.65 -14.67 11.06
CA PRO A 39 0.64 -15.08 12.02
C PRO A 39 -0.78 -14.91 11.44
N ILE A 40 -1.69 -15.79 11.87
CA ILE A 40 -3.09 -15.81 11.39
C ILE A 40 -3.76 -14.45 11.62
N MET A 41 -3.52 -13.81 12.78
CA MET A 41 -4.04 -12.47 13.09
C MET A 41 -3.57 -11.40 12.10
N HIS A 42 -2.30 -11.44 11.70
CA HIS A 42 -1.75 -10.50 10.71
C HIS A 42 -2.34 -10.71 9.31
N GLN A 43 -2.69 -11.96 8.96
CA GLN A 43 -3.39 -12.26 7.71
C GLN A 43 -4.83 -11.77 7.75
N PHE A 44 -5.52 -11.95 8.88
CA PHE A 44 -6.89 -11.50 9.10
C PHE A 44 -7.02 -9.97 8.95
N ILE A 45 -6.18 -9.21 9.65
CA ILE A 45 -6.17 -7.73 9.57
C ILE A 45 -5.92 -7.28 8.12
N ARG A 46 -4.97 -7.93 7.43
CA ARG A 46 -4.65 -7.60 6.04
C ARG A 46 -5.81 -7.89 5.10
N LYS A 47 -6.52 -9.01 5.30
CA LYS A 47 -7.70 -9.37 4.51
C LYS A 47 -8.80 -8.31 4.70
N LEU A 48 -9.07 -7.92 5.94
CA LEU A 48 -10.04 -6.87 6.25
C LEU A 48 -9.67 -5.53 5.59
N SER A 49 -8.44 -5.05 5.80
CA SER A 49 -8.03 -3.74 5.32
C SER A 49 -7.83 -3.67 3.81
N TYR A 50 -7.24 -4.69 3.17
CA TYR A 50 -6.79 -4.57 1.77
C TYR A 50 -7.66 -5.31 0.74
N GLN A 51 -8.36 -6.36 1.15
CA GLN A 51 -9.14 -7.19 0.22
C GLN A 51 -10.64 -6.94 0.35
N GLU A 52 -11.15 -6.94 1.57
CA GLU A 52 -12.59 -6.83 1.83
C GLU A 52 -13.08 -5.38 1.86
N LEU A 53 -12.23 -4.41 2.22
CA LEU A 53 -12.65 -3.01 2.37
C LEU A 53 -13.20 -2.39 1.08
N GLN A 54 -14.50 -2.13 1.09
CA GLN A 54 -15.27 -1.52 0.01
C GLN A 54 -16.28 -0.52 0.59
N LYS A 55 -16.81 0.37 -0.25
CA LYS A 55 -17.76 1.41 0.17
C LYS A 55 -18.99 0.83 0.90
N ASN A 56 -19.49 -0.32 0.43
CA ASN A 56 -20.76 -0.91 0.90
C ASN A 56 -20.63 -1.68 2.22
N ASN A 57 -19.41 -2.04 2.64
CA ASN A 57 -19.18 -2.85 3.84
C ASN A 57 -18.29 -2.14 4.87
N THR A 58 -18.04 -0.84 4.71
CA THR A 58 -17.21 -0.02 5.60
C THR A 58 -17.64 -0.17 7.07
N ASP A 59 -18.93 -0.07 7.37
CA ASP A 59 -19.44 -0.16 8.75
C ASP A 59 -19.23 -1.54 9.38
N LYS A 60 -19.41 -2.60 8.58
CA LYS A 60 -19.17 -3.98 9.02
C LYS A 60 -17.70 -4.19 9.35
N ILE A 61 -16.80 -3.71 8.49
CA ILE A 61 -15.35 -3.85 8.69
C ILE A 61 -14.89 -2.99 9.86
N MET A 62 -15.44 -1.78 10.02
CA MET A 62 -15.19 -0.94 11.19
C MET A 62 -15.56 -1.69 12.47
N CYS A 63 -16.75 -2.28 12.54
CA CYS A 63 -17.18 -3.07 13.70
C CYS A 63 -16.22 -4.24 14.00
N LEU A 64 -15.71 -4.93 12.97
CA LEU A 64 -14.74 -6.02 13.14
C LEU A 64 -13.38 -5.52 13.62
N ILE A 65 -12.88 -4.41 13.08
CA ILE A 65 -11.59 -3.82 13.49
C ILE A 65 -11.69 -3.27 14.92
N SER A 66 -12.80 -2.64 15.30
CA SER A 66 -13.00 -2.16 16.67
C SER A 66 -13.02 -3.30 17.71
N LYS A 67 -13.36 -4.53 17.31
CA LYS A 67 -13.37 -5.72 18.17
C LYS A 67 -12.00 -6.41 18.31
N LEU A 68 -10.97 -5.92 17.62
CA LEU A 68 -9.61 -6.45 17.80
C LEU A 68 -9.15 -6.22 19.25
N ASP A 69 -8.27 -7.09 19.72
CA ASP A 69 -7.64 -6.91 21.03
C ASP A 69 -6.60 -5.78 20.96
N TRP A 70 -7.06 -4.56 21.26
CA TRP A 70 -6.22 -3.36 21.29
C TRP A 70 -5.27 -3.30 22.49
N THR A 71 -5.47 -4.14 23.50
CA THR A 71 -4.54 -4.21 24.64
C THR A 71 -3.22 -4.87 24.24
N ASN A 72 -3.27 -5.75 23.25
CA ASN A 72 -2.09 -6.37 22.67
C ASN A 72 -1.36 -5.40 21.73
N LYS A 73 -0.14 -5.02 22.13
CA LYS A 73 0.72 -4.09 21.38
C LYS A 73 1.07 -4.59 19.98
N ASP A 74 1.27 -5.89 19.79
CA ASP A 74 1.66 -6.43 18.49
C ASP A 74 0.53 -6.25 17.47
N ILE A 75 -0.71 -6.51 17.89
CA ILE A 75 -1.91 -6.35 17.07
C ILE A 75 -2.13 -4.87 16.76
N SER A 76 -2.01 -3.98 17.74
CA SER A 76 -2.24 -2.55 17.52
C SER A 76 -1.19 -1.93 16.59
N ILE A 77 0.09 -2.28 16.76
CA ILE A 77 1.19 -1.84 15.89
C ILE A 77 1.00 -2.37 14.47
N TYR A 78 0.68 -3.65 14.31
CA TYR A 78 0.47 -4.23 13.00
C TYR A 78 -0.76 -3.64 12.29
N THR A 79 -1.85 -3.40 13.03
CA THR A 79 -3.05 -2.76 12.49
C THR A 79 -2.74 -1.33 12.04
N THR A 80 -2.05 -0.55 12.87
CA THR A 80 -1.57 0.80 12.51
C THR A 80 -0.74 0.76 11.21
N LYS A 81 0.24 -0.15 11.14
CA LYS A 81 1.05 -0.35 9.92
C LYS A 81 0.20 -0.69 8.70
N CYS A 82 -0.84 -1.51 8.87
CA CYS A 82 -1.75 -1.85 7.80
C CYS A 82 -2.55 -0.64 7.32
N LEU A 83 -3.09 0.17 8.24
CA LEU A 83 -3.88 1.37 7.95
C LEU A 83 -3.03 2.48 7.31
N THR A 84 -1.76 2.65 7.69
CA THR A 84 -0.84 3.58 7.01
C THR A 84 -0.48 3.12 5.58
N GLY A 85 -0.61 1.83 5.30
CA GLY A 85 -0.18 1.19 4.06
C GLY A 85 -1.15 1.33 2.88
N ALA A 86 -1.63 2.53 2.56
CA ALA A 86 -2.67 2.78 1.53
C ALA A 86 -2.33 2.22 0.13
N HIS A 87 -1.04 2.14 -0.22
CA HIS A 87 -0.55 1.58 -1.49
C HIS A 87 -0.86 0.10 -1.72
N ASN A 88 -1.21 -0.65 -0.67
CA ASN A 88 -1.60 -2.06 -0.81
C ASN A 88 -3.05 -2.24 -1.27
N MET A 89 -3.84 -1.15 -1.29
CA MET A 89 -5.23 -1.20 -1.71
C MET A 89 -5.42 -0.72 -3.14
N LYS A 90 -6.60 -1.01 -3.70
CA LYS A 90 -7.03 -0.40 -4.96
C LYS A 90 -7.21 1.11 -4.78
N TYR A 91 -6.77 1.89 -5.76
CA TYR A 91 -6.73 3.35 -5.68
C TYR A 91 -8.07 4.00 -5.32
N PHE A 92 -9.19 3.49 -5.88
CA PHE A 92 -10.53 4.00 -5.60
C PHE A 92 -11.03 3.69 -4.18
N ASN A 93 -10.49 2.67 -3.52
CA ASN A 93 -10.86 2.29 -2.16
C ASN A 93 -10.10 3.08 -1.08
N ILE A 94 -9.09 3.88 -1.44
CA ILE A 94 -8.31 4.70 -0.49
C ILE A 94 -9.24 5.60 0.36
N ARG A 95 -10.31 6.12 -0.25
CA ARG A 95 -11.36 6.87 0.45
C ARG A 95 -12.00 6.07 1.59
N CYS A 96 -12.27 4.79 1.37
CA CYS A 96 -12.90 3.92 2.38
C CYS A 96 -11.98 3.69 3.58
N LEU A 97 -10.66 3.68 3.37
CA LEU A 97 -9.67 3.58 4.44
C LEU A 97 -9.64 4.82 5.32
N ALA A 98 -9.79 6.01 4.74
CA ALA A 98 -9.90 7.26 5.49
C ALA A 98 -11.21 7.30 6.30
N SER A 99 -12.33 6.88 5.67
CA SER A 99 -13.62 6.73 6.35
C SER A 99 -13.55 5.77 7.54
N LEU A 100 -12.88 4.63 7.36
CA LEU A 100 -12.69 3.65 8.42
C LEU A 100 -11.85 4.21 9.57
N LEU A 101 -10.77 4.93 9.25
CA LEU A 101 -9.92 5.55 10.26
C LEU A 101 -10.70 6.61 11.06
N SER A 102 -11.49 7.46 10.39
CA SER A 102 -12.32 8.47 11.08
C SER A 102 -13.34 7.86 12.04
N GLY A 103 -13.92 6.71 11.68
CA GLY A 103 -14.81 5.98 12.58
C GLY A 103 -14.07 5.31 13.74
N LEU A 104 -12.84 4.85 13.51
CA LEU A 104 -12.01 4.17 14.51
C LEU A 104 -11.49 5.12 15.60
N VAL A 105 -11.18 6.38 15.24
CA VAL A 105 -10.70 7.40 16.19
C VAL A 105 -11.68 7.64 17.34
N GLY A 106 -12.99 7.49 17.10
CA GLY A 106 -13.99 7.59 18.17
C GLY A 106 -13.84 6.54 19.28
N TYR A 107 -13.17 5.41 19.00
CA TYR A 107 -12.90 4.35 19.98
C TYR A 107 -11.45 4.33 20.43
N GLN A 108 -10.51 4.67 19.54
CA GLN A 108 -9.07 4.56 19.75
C GLN A 108 -8.34 5.74 19.10
N GLU A 109 -8.27 6.85 19.83
CA GLU A 109 -7.69 8.11 19.33
C GLU A 109 -6.21 7.97 18.96
N GLU A 110 -5.43 7.23 19.75
CA GLU A 110 -3.99 7.03 19.52
C GLU A 110 -3.65 6.44 18.15
N ILE A 111 -4.56 5.67 17.55
CA ILE A 111 -4.31 5.04 16.24
C ILE A 111 -4.44 6.09 15.14
N GLY A 112 -5.39 7.01 15.28
CA GLY A 112 -5.58 8.11 14.34
C GLY A 112 -4.31 8.93 14.18
N THR A 113 -3.74 9.36 15.31
CA THR A 113 -2.49 10.15 15.32
C THR A 113 -1.32 9.36 14.74
N LYS A 114 -1.09 8.12 15.19
CA LYS A 114 -0.02 7.24 14.67
C LYS A 114 -0.13 6.99 13.16
N VAL A 115 -1.34 6.82 12.64
CA VAL A 115 -1.55 6.61 11.19
C VAL A 115 -1.25 7.90 10.42
N VAL A 116 -1.77 9.05 10.87
CA VAL A 116 -1.52 10.36 10.24
C VAL A 116 -0.02 10.66 10.21
N ASP A 117 0.68 10.53 11.34
CA ASP A 117 2.13 10.72 11.43
C ASP A 117 2.87 9.77 10.48
N GLY A 118 2.46 8.50 10.45
CA GLY A 118 3.00 7.50 9.52
C GLY A 118 2.79 7.86 8.04
N VAL A 119 1.69 8.51 7.68
CA VAL A 119 1.44 8.96 6.29
C VAL A 119 2.38 10.10 5.92
N PHE A 120 2.51 11.12 6.79
CA PHE A 120 3.47 12.21 6.56
C PHE A 120 4.91 11.70 6.45
N GLU A 121 5.29 10.76 7.31
CA GLU A 121 6.61 10.14 7.27
C GLU A 121 6.84 9.38 5.95
N ASN A 122 5.85 8.60 5.48
CA ASN A 122 5.96 7.91 4.20
C ASN A 122 6.06 8.88 3.01
N ILE A 123 5.44 10.06 3.09
CA ILE A 123 5.54 11.09 2.04
C ILE A 123 6.96 11.64 2.01
N ARG A 124 7.51 12.04 3.17
CA ARG A 124 8.90 12.54 3.30
C ARG A 124 9.92 11.53 2.82
N LEU A 125 9.85 10.30 3.34
CA LEU A 125 10.71 9.20 2.91
C LEU A 125 10.59 8.94 1.39
N GLY A 126 9.38 9.08 0.84
CA GLY A 126 9.15 8.96 -0.59
C GLY A 126 9.91 10.00 -1.41
N MET A 127 10.01 11.23 -0.91
CA MET A 127 10.78 12.32 -1.53
C MET A 127 12.28 12.09 -1.40
N GLU A 128 12.75 11.65 -0.23
CA GLU A 128 14.18 11.36 0.02
C GLU A 128 14.73 10.23 -0.87
N VAL A 129 13.99 9.12 -0.99
CA VAL A 129 14.42 7.97 -1.81
C VAL A 129 14.35 8.29 -3.31
N ASN A 130 13.39 9.13 -3.70
CA ASN A 130 13.11 9.56 -5.08
C ASN A 130 13.21 8.49 -6.21
N SER A 131 12.90 7.21 -5.93
CA SER A 131 13.00 6.15 -6.94
C SER A 131 11.72 5.97 -7.76
N PRO A 132 11.79 5.87 -9.11
CA PRO A 132 10.62 5.62 -9.97
C PRO A 132 9.86 4.34 -9.61
N LYS A 133 10.55 3.35 -9.03
CA LYS A 133 9.95 2.08 -8.56
C LYS A 133 8.85 2.29 -7.53
N PHE A 134 8.88 3.40 -6.79
CA PHE A 134 7.93 3.72 -5.73
C PHE A 134 6.91 4.80 -6.12
N ASN A 135 6.84 5.21 -7.40
CA ASN A 135 5.91 6.24 -7.87
C ASN A 135 4.45 5.96 -7.49
N GLN A 136 3.99 4.72 -7.72
CA GLN A 136 2.61 4.33 -7.37
C GLN A 136 2.35 4.42 -5.86
N ARG A 137 3.34 4.02 -5.05
CA ARG A 137 3.24 4.10 -3.60
C ARG A 137 3.18 5.56 -3.13
N ARG A 138 3.99 6.45 -3.69
CA ARG A 138 3.93 7.89 -3.38
C ARG A 138 2.60 8.51 -3.75
N MET A 139 2.11 8.21 -4.95
CA MET A 139 0.82 8.71 -5.41
C MET A 139 -0.32 8.23 -4.48
N ALA A 140 -0.29 6.97 -4.05
CA ALA A 140 -1.27 6.44 -3.11
C ALA A 140 -1.21 7.15 -1.74
N GLN A 141 -0.01 7.48 -1.24
CA GLN A 141 0.14 8.19 0.03
C GLN A 141 -0.37 9.64 -0.05
N ILE A 142 -0.04 10.36 -1.12
CA ILE A 142 -0.55 11.73 -1.34
C ILE A 142 -2.08 11.72 -1.50
N LYS A 143 -2.61 10.75 -2.26
CA LYS A 143 -4.07 10.56 -2.37
C LYS A 143 -4.70 10.28 -1.01
N TYR A 144 -4.07 9.44 -0.19
CA TYR A 144 -4.56 9.13 1.14
C TYR A 144 -4.54 10.35 2.06
N LEU A 145 -3.49 11.17 2.03
CA LEU A 145 -3.45 12.45 2.75
C LEU A 145 -4.62 13.36 2.36
N GLY A 146 -4.94 13.47 1.07
CA GLY A 146 -6.10 14.23 0.61
C GLY A 146 -7.44 13.68 1.13
N GLU A 147 -7.59 12.35 1.19
CA GLU A 147 -8.79 11.75 1.79
C GLU A 147 -8.83 11.94 3.32
N LEU A 148 -7.70 11.89 4.02
CA LEU A 148 -7.63 12.19 5.45
C LEU A 148 -8.11 13.61 5.76
N TYR A 149 -7.76 14.59 4.92
CA TYR A 149 -8.31 15.94 5.00
C TYR A 149 -9.84 15.96 4.81
N ASN A 150 -10.36 15.27 3.78
CA ASN A 150 -11.80 15.20 3.51
C ASN A 150 -12.60 14.62 4.69
N TYR A 151 -12.02 13.64 5.41
CA TYR A 151 -12.61 13.01 6.60
C TYR A 151 -12.23 13.71 7.91
N ARG A 152 -11.67 14.93 7.86
CA ARG A 152 -11.32 15.76 9.03
C ARG A 152 -10.32 15.12 9.99
N MET A 153 -9.47 14.23 9.49
CA MET A 153 -8.37 13.64 10.26
C MET A 153 -7.14 14.56 10.32
N VAL A 154 -7.06 15.54 9.41
CA VAL A 154 -5.92 16.45 9.26
C VAL A 154 -6.43 17.85 8.94
N GLU A 155 -5.83 18.86 9.56
CA GLU A 155 -6.15 20.27 9.32
C GLU A 155 -5.50 20.80 8.03
N SER A 156 -6.05 21.89 7.49
CA SER A 156 -5.56 22.53 6.26
C SER A 156 -4.09 22.99 6.38
N ALA A 157 -3.67 23.47 7.55
CA ALA A 157 -2.29 23.88 7.81
C ALA A 157 -1.27 22.76 7.53
N ASN A 158 -1.59 21.53 7.94
CA ASN A 158 -0.74 20.37 7.73
C ASN A 158 -0.69 19.95 6.25
N VAL A 159 -1.79 20.10 5.52
CA VAL A 159 -1.84 19.85 4.07
C VAL A 159 -0.97 20.86 3.33
N PHE A 160 -1.12 22.16 3.63
CA PHE A 160 -0.27 23.18 3.02
C PHE A 160 1.21 22.95 3.34
N LYS A 161 1.55 22.59 4.58
CA LYS A 161 2.92 22.25 4.94
C LYS A 161 3.48 21.10 4.11
N ALA A 162 2.69 20.07 3.80
CA ALA A 162 3.13 18.99 2.92
C ALA A 162 3.25 19.39 1.45
N LEU A 163 2.44 20.34 0.97
CA LEU A 163 2.53 20.84 -0.40
C LEU A 163 3.75 21.74 -0.65
N TYR A 164 4.20 22.46 0.38
CA TYR A 164 5.37 23.34 0.34
C TYR A 164 6.66 22.71 0.90
N SER A 165 6.60 21.42 1.27
CA SER A 165 7.76 20.67 1.80
C SER A 165 8.68 20.13 0.72
#